data_AF-A0A5C7P935-F1
#
_entry.id   AF-A0A5C7P935-F1
#
_cell.length_a   1.000
_cell.length_b   1.000
_cell.length_c   1.000
_cell.angle_alpha   90.00
_cell.angle_beta   90.00
_cell.angle_gamma   90.00
#
_symmetry.space_group_name_H-M   'P 1'
#
loop_
_entity.id
_entity.type
_entity.pdbx_description
1 polymer ?
#
loop_
_entity_poly.entity_id
_entity_poly.type
_entity_poly.pdbx_seq_one_letter_code
_entity_poly.pdbx_strand_id
1 'polypeptide(L)'
;MPELQIKRWYDQKVIYSGEAESMLELVLRAYKEKVDLSGAVLRGAVLRGAVLRGAVLSVADLSDADLSDAVLRGADLRGADLIGAVLSGADLIGA
;
A
#
# COMPACT_ATOMS: atom_id res chain seq x y z
N MET A 1 16.63 -3.97 -10.62
CA MET A 1 15.33 -3.25 -10.63
C MET A 1 15.40 -2.14 -9.57
N PRO A 2 14.65 -1.03 -9.68
CA PRO A 2 14.80 0.06 -8.71
C PRO A 2 14.33 -0.36 -7.30
N GLU A 3 15.05 0.11 -6.28
CA GLU A 3 14.75 -0.06 -4.86
C GLU A 3 13.42 0.63 -4.52
N LEU A 4 12.46 -0.09 -3.93
CA LEU A 4 11.21 0.48 -3.46
C LEU A 4 11.45 1.15 -2.11
N GLN A 5 11.23 2.47 -2.03
CA GLN A 5 11.27 3.20 -0.77
C GLN A 5 9.88 3.71 -0.42
N ILE A 6 9.36 3.28 0.74
CA ILE A 6 8.16 3.85 1.32
C ILE A 6 8.59 4.92 2.31
N LYS A 7 8.16 6.15 2.09
CA LYS A 7 8.42 7.29 2.96
C LYS A 7 7.13 7.81 3.54
N ARG A 8 7.17 8.25 4.80
CA ARG A 8 6.12 9.09 5.39
C ARG A 8 6.11 10.44 4.66
N TRP A 9 4.96 10.89 4.20
CA TRP A 9 4.83 12.15 3.47
C TRP A 9 5.25 13.38 4.29
N TYR A 10 4.94 13.41 5.60
CA TYR A 10 5.07 14.61 6.43
C TYR A 10 6.51 14.90 6.90
N ASP A 11 7.38 13.89 6.95
CA ASP A 11 8.79 14.03 7.36
C ASP A 11 9.77 13.38 6.37
N GLN A 12 9.27 12.83 5.26
CA GLN A 12 10.04 12.10 4.25
C GLN A 12 10.83 10.91 4.81
N LYS A 13 10.53 10.45 6.03
CA LYS A 13 11.25 9.37 6.69
C LYS A 13 10.94 8.05 5.98
N VAL A 14 11.98 7.36 5.53
CA VAL A 14 11.89 6.01 4.98
C VAL A 14 11.40 5.07 6.10
N ILE A 15 10.21 4.52 5.93
CA ILE A 15 9.63 3.49 6.80
C ILE A 15 9.87 2.09 6.25
N TYR A 16 10.26 2.00 4.98
CA TYR A 16 10.64 0.75 4.34
C TYR A 16 11.53 1.02 3.12
N SER A 17 12.55 0.20 2.92
CA SER A 17 13.36 0.17 1.71
C SER A 17 13.71 -1.28 1.34
N GLY A 18 13.49 -1.70 0.09
CA GLY A 18 13.80 -3.08 -0.34
C GLY A 18 13.50 -3.40 -1.82
N GLU A 19 13.84 -4.61 -2.24
CA GLU A 19 13.59 -5.14 -3.60
C GLU A 19 12.26 -5.93 -3.69
N ALA A 20 11.94 -6.55 -4.83
CA ALA A 20 10.67 -7.26 -5.04
C ALA A 20 10.39 -8.38 -4.02
N GLU A 21 11.42 -9.06 -3.49
CA GLU A 21 11.27 -10.01 -2.37
C GLU A 21 10.80 -9.31 -1.09
N SER A 22 11.18 -8.05 -0.91
CA SER A 22 10.73 -7.22 0.20
C SER A 22 9.26 -6.84 0.03
N MET A 23 8.70 -6.81 -1.18
CA MET A 23 7.26 -6.60 -1.38
C MET A 23 6.46 -7.79 -0.84
N LEU A 24 7.01 -9.00 -1.01
CA LEU A 24 6.53 -10.20 -0.33
C LEU A 24 6.64 -10.02 1.20
N GLU A 25 7.73 -9.44 1.70
CA GLU A 25 7.88 -9.12 3.13
C GLU A 25 6.86 -8.09 3.64
N LEU A 26 6.57 -7.05 2.85
CA LEU A 26 5.51 -6.08 3.15
C LEU A 26 4.15 -6.78 3.26
N VAL A 27 3.84 -7.66 2.29
CA VAL A 27 2.62 -8.49 2.30
C VAL A 27 2.60 -9.44 3.51
N LEU A 28 3.73 -10.07 3.86
CA LEU A 28 3.84 -10.94 5.03
C LEU A 28 3.63 -10.18 6.35
N ARG A 29 4.09 -8.92 6.44
CA ARG A 29 3.87 -8.05 7.58
C ARG A 29 2.40 -7.65 7.69
N ALA A 30 1.78 -7.24 6.58
CA ALA A 30 0.35 -6.93 6.53
C ALA A 30 -0.54 -8.16 6.81
N TYR A 31 -0.06 -9.37 6.53
CA TYR A 31 -0.74 -10.61 6.91
C TYR A 31 -0.68 -10.89 8.42
N LYS A 32 0.42 -10.51 9.11
CA LYS A 32 0.63 -10.79 10.54
C LYS A 32 0.12 -9.69 11.47
N GLU A 33 0.13 -8.43 11.06
CA GLU A 33 -0.29 -7.28 11.87
C GLU A 33 -1.01 -6.22 11.03
N LYS A 34 -1.79 -5.34 11.67
CA LYS A 34 -2.27 -4.11 11.03
C LYS A 34 -1.04 -3.25 10.69
N VAL A 35 -0.68 -3.18 9.41
CA VAL A 35 0.44 -2.35 8.96
C VAL A 35 0.03 -0.88 8.90
N ASP A 36 0.85 -0.01 9.48
CA ASP A 36 0.69 1.44 9.37
C ASP A 36 1.52 1.96 8.19
N LEU A 37 0.82 2.29 7.12
CA LEU A 37 1.31 2.90 5.89
C LEU A 37 0.67 4.30 5.73
N SER A 38 0.26 4.94 6.83
CA SER A 38 -0.34 6.26 6.78
C SER A 38 0.63 7.24 6.11
N GLY A 39 0.13 7.87 5.04
CA GLY A 39 0.90 8.83 4.28
C GLY A 39 2.12 8.26 3.57
N ALA A 40 2.13 6.95 3.31
CA ALA A 40 3.11 6.30 2.48
C ALA A 40 3.08 6.85 1.05
N VAL A 41 4.26 7.06 0.45
CA VAL A 41 4.38 7.32 -0.99
C VAL A 41 4.52 5.98 -1.72
N LEU A 42 3.43 5.57 -2.37
CA LEU A 42 3.27 4.32 -3.12
C LEU A 42 2.84 4.58 -4.57
N ARG A 43 3.11 5.80 -5.07
CA ARG A 43 2.78 6.18 -6.45
C ARG A 43 3.40 5.22 -7.46
N GLY A 44 2.58 4.68 -8.35
CA GLY A 44 3.00 3.72 -9.38
C GLY A 44 3.42 2.36 -8.83
N ALA A 45 3.17 2.07 -7.54
CA ALA A 45 3.55 0.80 -6.95
C ALA A 45 2.75 -0.34 -7.57
N VAL A 46 3.42 -1.47 -7.83
CA VAL A 46 2.76 -2.71 -8.23
C VAL A 46 2.41 -3.46 -6.95
N LEU A 47 1.14 -3.45 -6.57
CA LEU A 47 0.57 -4.08 -5.37
C LEU A 47 -0.50 -5.13 -5.76
N ARG A 48 -0.42 -5.67 -6.98
CA ARG A 48 -1.35 -6.66 -7.50
C ARG A 48 -1.40 -7.90 -6.59
N GLY A 49 -2.59 -8.25 -6.11
CA GLY A 49 -2.80 -9.38 -5.19
C GLY A 49 -2.28 -9.16 -3.77
N ALA A 50 -1.86 -7.94 -3.41
CA ALA A 50 -1.32 -7.66 -2.08
C ALA A 50 -2.39 -7.88 -1.00
N VAL A 51 -2.01 -8.50 0.11
CA VAL A 51 -2.89 -8.65 1.28
C VAL A 51 -2.64 -7.48 2.22
N LEU A 52 -3.54 -6.50 2.21
CA LEU A 52 -3.49 -5.26 2.99
C LEU A 52 -4.70 -5.14 3.93
N ARG A 53 -5.22 -6.29 4.39
CA ARG A 53 -6.42 -6.36 5.24
C ARG A 53 -6.19 -5.57 6.54
N GLY A 54 -7.03 -4.58 6.79
CA GLY A 54 -6.93 -3.76 8.00
C GLY A 54 -5.75 -2.78 8.04
N ALA A 55 -5.01 -2.62 6.94
CA ALA A 55 -3.89 -1.69 6.84
C ALA A 55 -4.36 -0.24 7.05
N VAL A 56 -3.55 0.59 7.70
CA VAL A 56 -3.78 2.03 7.77
C VAL A 56 -3.08 2.67 6.58
N LEU A 57 -3.85 3.13 5.61
CA LEU A 57 -3.38 3.78 4.37
C LEU A 57 -3.85 5.25 4.30
N SER A 58 -4.26 5.82 5.44
CA SER A 58 -4.80 7.16 5.48
C SER A 58 -3.78 8.17 4.98
N VAL A 59 -4.20 9.09 4.11
CA VAL A 59 -3.34 10.11 3.48
C VAL A 59 -2.22 9.53 2.58
N ALA A 60 -2.21 8.21 2.29
CA ALA A 60 -1.20 7.62 1.42
C ALA A 60 -1.35 8.07 -0.05
N ASP A 61 -0.23 8.28 -0.74
CA ASP A 61 -0.21 8.49 -2.18
C ASP A 61 -0.14 7.12 -2.87
N LEU A 62 -1.28 6.64 -3.35
CA LEU A 62 -1.44 5.43 -4.17
C LEU A 62 -1.73 5.78 -5.63
N SER A 63 -1.42 7.01 -6.07
CA SER A 63 -1.69 7.43 -7.45
C SER A 63 -0.96 6.52 -8.44
N ASP A 64 -1.61 6.18 -9.55
CA ASP A 64 -1.09 5.26 -10.58
C ASP A 64 -0.69 3.85 -10.08
N ALA A 65 -1.03 3.46 -8.84
CA ALA A 65 -0.68 2.14 -8.30
C ALA A 65 -1.53 1.02 -8.91
N ASP A 66 -0.93 -0.15 -9.17
CA ASP A 66 -1.67 -1.35 -9.55
C ASP A 66 -2.07 -2.13 -8.28
N LEU A 67 -3.31 -1.98 -7.84
CA LEU A 67 -3.93 -2.69 -6.72
C LEU A 67 -4.87 -3.82 -7.20
N SER A 68 -4.71 -4.28 -8.45
CA SER A 68 -5.60 -5.32 -8.99
C SER A 68 -5.57 -6.57 -8.10
N ASP A 69 -6.72 -7.19 -7.85
CA ASP A 69 -6.87 -8.37 -6.97
C ASP A 69 -6.35 -8.20 -5.52
N ALA A 70 -6.04 -6.98 -5.07
CA ALA A 70 -5.58 -6.73 -3.70
C ALA A 70 -6.68 -6.94 -2.66
N VAL A 71 -6.32 -7.45 -1.47
CA VAL A 71 -7.23 -7.61 -0.33
C VAL A 71 -7.09 -6.42 0.61
N LEU A 72 -7.95 -5.43 0.46
CA LEU A 72 -7.97 -4.17 1.24
C LEU A 72 -9.09 -4.16 2.30
N ARG A 73 -9.72 -5.30 2.56
CA ARG A 73 -10.86 -5.40 3.48
C ARG A 73 -10.55 -4.79 4.85
N GLY A 74 -11.35 -3.81 5.25
CA GLY A 74 -11.18 -3.10 6.53
C GLY A 74 -9.97 -2.17 6.61
N ALA A 75 -9.27 -1.90 5.50
CA ALA A 75 -8.20 -0.91 5.46
C ALA A 75 -8.76 0.49 5.77
N ASP A 76 -7.92 1.40 6.23
CA ASP A 76 -8.29 2.81 6.37
C ASP A 76 -7.72 3.59 5.19
N LEU A 77 -8.54 3.86 4.18
CA LEU A 77 -8.16 4.63 2.99
C LEU A 77 -8.50 6.13 3.10
N ARG A 78 -8.85 6.64 4.29
CA ARG A 78 -9.30 8.04 4.43
C ARG A 78 -8.22 9.02 3.98
N GLY A 79 -8.55 9.82 2.96
CA GLY A 79 -7.65 10.82 2.40
C GLY A 79 -6.51 10.25 1.54
N ALA A 80 -6.50 8.95 1.25
CA ALA A 80 -5.55 8.38 0.30
C ALA A 80 -5.81 8.91 -1.12
N ASP A 81 -4.75 9.18 -1.87
CA ASP A 81 -4.83 9.53 -3.29
C ASP A 81 -4.80 8.25 -4.12
N LEU A 82 -5.90 7.99 -4.84
CA LEU A 82 -6.06 6.82 -5.73
C LEU A 82 -6.21 7.23 -7.20
N ILE A 83 -5.84 8.46 -7.56
CA ILE A 83 -5.92 8.93 -8.96
C ILE A 83 -5.09 8.00 -9.85
N GLY A 84 -5.71 7.43 -10.88
CA GLY A 84 -5.04 6.52 -11.81
C GLY A 84 -4.76 5.11 -11.26
N ALA A 85 -5.11 4.82 -10.00
CA ALA A 85 -4.91 3.49 -9.43
C ALA A 85 -5.81 2.44 -10.11
N VAL A 86 -5.27 1.24 -10.34
CA VAL A 86 -6.01 0.11 -10.90
C VAL A 86 -6.53 -0.75 -9.75
N LEU A 87 -7.85 -0.86 -9.61
CA LEU A 87 -8.51 -1.59 -8.52
C LEU A 87 -9.33 -2.80 -9.00
N SER A 88 -9.11 -3.24 -10.24
CA SER A 88 -9.85 -4.38 -10.82
C SER A 88 -9.70 -5.63 -9.94
N GLY A 89 -10.81 -6.15 -9.43
CA GLY A 89 -10.80 -7.34 -8.56
C GLY A 89 -10.40 -7.10 -7.10
N ALA A 90 -10.10 -5.86 -6.68
CA ALA A 90 -9.73 -5.57 -5.30
C ALA A 90 -10.91 -5.78 -4.32
N ASP A 91 -10.66 -6.43 -3.17
CA ASP A 91 -11.62 -6.56 -2.08
C ASP A 91 -11.54 -5.33 -1.16
N LEU A 92 -12.46 -4.39 -1.37
CA LEU A 92 -12.59 -3.13 -0.63
C LEU A 92 -13.66 -3.16 0.47
N ILE A 93 -14.14 -4.34 0.89
CA ILE A 93 -15.23 -4.40 1.86
C ILE A 93 -14.82 -3.71 3.18
N GLY A 94 -15.51 -2.62 3.51
CA GLY A 94 -15.23 -1.83 4.73
C GLY A 94 -13.91 -1.07 4.72
N ALA A 95 -13.30 -0.88 3.55
CA ALA A 95 -12.14 -0.02 3.35
C ALA A 95 -12.50 1.49 3.32
#